data_AF-Q16EV6-F1
#
_entry.id   AF-Q16EV6-F1
#
_cell.length_a   1.000
_cell.length_b   1.000
_cell.length_c   1.000
_cell.angle_alpha   90.00
_cell.angle_beta   90.00
_cell.angle_gamma   90.00
#
_symmetry.space_group_name_H-M   'P 1'
#
loop_
_entity.id
_entity.type
_entity.pdbx_description
1 polymer ?
#
loop_
_entity_poly.entity_id
_entity_poly.type
_entity_poly.pdbx_seq_one_letter_code
_entity_poly.pdbx_strand_id
1 'polypeptide(L)'
;YDISKDIIALNSIRELLVMIRIWGLLNPQCLPVFSRSADNLDILGTLFRLLTKLSLNPNEPDDLLLDECCLLPNQVLIPQLQYVPSRTMIASPLLPHVTLPVMCDYGVENESLKFCPEVPIVEGGLSNDNVIDSVMYLQLGRRPPSLRRCTRCGSCSSVVSVAKTAAMKAWEQRWIDKCRCNGFWRLEVA
;
A
#
# COMPACT_ATOMS: atom_id res chain seq x y z
N TYR A 1 2.62 -18.94 4.91
CA TYR A 1 3.49 -18.31 5.92
C TYR A 1 2.59 -17.59 6.89
N ASP A 2 2.70 -17.90 8.17
CA ASP A 2 1.85 -17.33 9.22
C ASP A 2 2.68 -16.37 10.07
N ILE A 3 2.50 -15.07 9.83
CA ILE A 3 3.28 -14.01 10.50
C ILE A 3 3.00 -13.97 12.00
N SER A 4 1.84 -14.45 12.45
CA SER A 4 1.46 -14.46 13.87
C SER A 4 2.32 -15.40 14.71
N LYS A 5 2.98 -16.38 14.07
CA LYS A 5 3.88 -17.34 14.71
C LYS A 5 5.36 -17.00 14.56
N ASP A 6 5.68 -15.98 13.77
CA ASP A 6 7.05 -15.55 13.53
C ASP A 6 7.45 -14.48 14.55
N ILE A 7 8.14 -14.92 15.61
CA ILE A 7 8.58 -14.04 16.69
C ILE A 7 9.52 -12.91 16.22
N ILE A 8 10.32 -13.15 15.17
CA ILE A 8 11.23 -12.16 14.62
C ILE A 8 10.42 -11.08 13.90
N ALA A 9 9.44 -11.49 13.11
CA ALA A 9 8.53 -10.57 12.43
C ALA A 9 7.71 -9.76 13.44
N LEU A 10 7.14 -10.41 14.47
CA LEU A 10 6.36 -9.74 15.52
C LEU A 10 7.21 -8.69 16.26
N ASN A 11 8.43 -9.01 16.65
CA ASN A 11 9.33 -8.07 17.32
C ASN A 11 9.72 -6.91 16.38
N SER A 12 10.00 -7.19 15.12
CA SER A 12 10.28 -6.15 14.12
C SER A 12 9.10 -5.18 13.97
N ILE A 13 7.86 -5.69 13.93
CA ILE A 13 6.65 -4.85 13.88
C ILE A 13 6.52 -4.00 15.15
N ARG A 14 6.76 -4.57 16.33
CA ARG A 14 6.72 -3.83 17.60
C ARG A 14 7.75 -2.69 17.64
N GLU A 15 8.98 -2.95 17.21
CA GLU A 15 10.03 -1.94 17.10
C GLU A 15 9.64 -0.84 16.11
N LEU A 16 9.07 -1.20 14.95
CA LEU A 16 8.56 -0.24 13.98
C LEU A 16 7.45 0.65 14.57
N LEU A 17 6.53 0.10 15.37
CA LEU A 17 5.50 0.90 16.05
C LEU A 17 6.10 1.93 17.01
N VAL A 18 7.16 1.56 17.74
CA VAL A 18 7.89 2.50 18.62
C VAL A 18 8.56 3.59 17.79
N MET A 19 9.23 3.23 16.70
CA MET A 19 9.88 4.19 15.79
C MET A 19 8.86 5.16 15.18
N ILE A 20 7.71 4.66 14.72
CA ILE A 20 6.61 5.48 14.20
C ILE A 20 6.12 6.46 15.28
N ARG A 21 5.94 6.01 16.52
CA ARG A 21 5.50 6.86 17.63
C ARG A 21 6.52 7.97 17.91
N ILE A 22 7.81 7.64 17.98
CA ILE A 22 8.90 8.61 18.21
C ILE A 22 8.95 9.63 17.07
N TRP A 23 8.91 9.19 15.81
CA TRP A 23 8.88 10.09 14.66
C TRP A 23 7.62 10.95 14.64
N GLY A 24 6.49 10.42 15.07
CA GLY A 24 5.24 11.16 15.23
C GLY A 24 5.31 12.31 16.25
N LEU A 25 6.12 12.16 17.31
CA LEU A 25 6.39 13.24 18.26
C LEU A 25 7.22 14.37 17.65
N LEU A 26 8.11 14.04 16.71
CA LEU A 26 8.92 15.03 15.99
C LEU A 26 8.14 15.69 14.85
N ASN A 27 7.30 14.92 14.15
CA ASN A 27 6.46 15.38 13.06
C ASN A 27 5.15 14.58 13.01
N PRO A 28 4.00 15.19 13.33
CA PRO A 28 2.70 14.51 13.29
C PRO A 28 2.35 13.87 11.94
N GLN A 29 2.93 14.36 10.83
CA GLN A 29 2.73 13.80 9.49
C GLN A 29 3.37 12.41 9.30
N CYS A 30 4.25 11.99 10.22
CA CYS A 30 4.82 10.64 10.23
C CYS A 30 3.88 9.62 10.89
N LEU A 31 2.78 10.05 11.51
CA LEU A 31 1.80 9.15 12.10
C LEU A 31 0.88 8.57 11.02
N PRO A 32 0.52 7.29 11.13
CA PRO A 32 -0.49 6.70 10.26
C PRO A 32 -1.85 7.38 10.45
N VAL A 33 -2.58 7.50 9.35
CA VAL A 33 -3.92 8.10 9.31
C VAL A 33 -4.96 7.00 9.43
N PHE A 34 -5.87 7.16 10.38
CA PHE A 34 -6.99 6.25 10.64
C PHE A 34 -8.27 7.05 10.80
N SER A 35 -9.42 6.44 10.49
CA SER A 35 -10.71 6.97 10.96
C SER A 35 -11.14 6.18 12.19
N ARG A 36 -11.59 6.86 13.25
CA ARG A 36 -11.89 6.24 14.55
C ARG A 36 -13.37 6.45 14.88
N SER A 37 -13.99 5.48 15.55
CA SER A 37 -15.34 5.66 16.09
C SER A 37 -15.36 6.43 17.42
N ALA A 38 -14.23 6.47 18.14
CA ALA A 38 -14.04 7.23 19.38
C ALA A 38 -12.72 8.02 19.40
N ASP A 39 -12.77 9.26 19.88
CA ASP A 39 -11.64 10.20 19.83
C ASP A 39 -10.47 9.83 20.76
N ASN A 40 -10.75 9.05 21.81
CA ASN A 40 -9.80 8.73 22.88
C ASN A 40 -9.01 7.42 22.67
N LEU A 41 -9.19 6.72 21.55
CA LEU A 41 -8.48 5.47 21.30
C LEU A 41 -7.03 5.70 20.85
N ASP A 42 -6.06 5.30 21.68
CA ASP A 42 -4.64 5.23 21.27
C ASP A 42 -4.38 3.94 20.49
N ILE A 43 -4.48 4.04 19.17
CA ILE A 43 -4.35 2.90 18.24
C ILE A 43 -2.94 2.32 18.27
N LEU A 44 -1.90 3.17 18.25
CA LEU A 44 -0.51 2.70 18.26
C LEU A 44 -0.18 2.00 19.58
N GLY A 45 -0.63 2.57 20.70
CA GLY A 45 -0.48 1.94 22.02
C GLY A 45 -1.24 0.61 22.13
N THR A 46 -2.44 0.55 21.58
CA THR A 46 -3.26 -0.67 21.56
C THR A 46 -2.61 -1.77 20.73
N LEU A 47 -2.16 -1.47 19.51
CA LEU A 47 -1.45 -2.43 18.66
C LEU A 47 -0.17 -2.95 19.33
N PHE A 48 0.63 -2.06 19.93
CA PHE A 48 1.84 -2.47 20.64
C PHE A 48 1.52 -3.41 21.81
N ARG A 49 0.45 -3.13 22.58
CA ARG A 49 -0.02 -3.99 23.67
C ARG A 49 -0.42 -5.37 23.18
N LEU A 50 -1.26 -5.44 22.14
CA LEU A 50 -1.76 -6.69 21.58
C LEU A 50 -0.64 -7.54 21.00
N LEU A 51 0.28 -6.93 20.23
CA LEU A 51 1.46 -7.63 19.70
C LEU A 51 2.41 -8.09 20.80
N THR A 52 2.55 -7.32 21.88
CA THR A 52 3.35 -7.72 23.04
C THR A 52 2.75 -8.96 23.69
N LYS A 53 1.43 -8.99 23.93
CA LYS A 53 0.73 -10.18 24.45
C LYS A 53 0.91 -11.38 23.52
N LEU A 54 0.70 -11.21 22.22
CA LEU A 54 0.88 -12.28 21.23
C LEU A 54 2.31 -12.82 21.22
N SER A 55 3.32 -11.95 21.33
CA SER A 55 4.73 -12.36 21.31
C SER A 55 5.16 -13.21 22.50
N LEU A 56 4.41 -13.21 23.61
CA LEU A 56 4.70 -14.04 24.78
C LEU A 56 4.37 -15.52 24.53
N ASN A 57 3.26 -15.79 23.83
CA ASN A 57 2.86 -17.14 23.46
C ASN A 57 2.18 -17.14 22.07
N PRO A 58 2.97 -17.09 20.98
CA PRO A 58 2.41 -16.97 19.63
C PRO A 58 1.76 -18.26 19.13
N ASN A 59 2.05 -19.40 19.75
CA ASN A 59 1.48 -20.69 19.36
C ASN A 59 0.08 -20.91 19.95
N GLU A 60 -0.16 -20.38 21.14
CA GLU A 60 -1.42 -20.49 21.89
C GLU A 60 -1.79 -19.12 22.46
N PRO A 61 -2.35 -18.21 21.63
CA PRO A 61 -2.82 -16.92 22.09
C PRO A 61 -4.01 -17.08 23.03
N ASP A 62 -4.06 -16.23 24.06
CA ASP A 62 -5.16 -16.15 25.04
C ASP A 62 -6.49 -15.75 24.38
N ASP A 63 -7.61 -16.34 24.81
CA ASP A 63 -8.95 -16.05 24.26
C ASP A 63 -9.31 -14.57 24.39
N LEU A 64 -8.94 -13.95 25.53
CA LEU A 64 -9.14 -12.51 25.74
C LEU A 64 -8.37 -11.66 24.73
N LEU A 65 -7.17 -12.08 24.32
CA LEU A 65 -6.38 -11.39 23.30
C LEU A 65 -7.08 -11.48 21.94
N LEU A 66 -7.60 -12.66 21.60
CA LEU A 66 -8.36 -12.88 20.36
C LEU A 66 -9.62 -12.01 20.32
N ASP A 67 -10.37 -11.96 21.41
CA ASP A 67 -11.56 -11.11 21.54
C ASP A 67 -11.23 -9.62 21.36
N GLU A 68 -10.16 -9.12 22.01
CA GLU A 68 -9.69 -7.75 21.82
C GLU A 68 -9.36 -7.46 20.34
N CYS A 69 -8.74 -8.41 19.63
CA CYS A 69 -8.38 -8.24 18.22
C CYS A 69 -9.62 -8.23 17.31
N CYS A 70 -10.61 -9.08 17.57
CA CYS A 70 -11.87 -9.16 16.83
C CYS A 70 -12.70 -7.86 16.93
N LEU A 71 -12.52 -7.07 17.99
CA LEU A 71 -13.23 -5.80 18.17
C LEU A 71 -12.61 -4.64 17.37
N LEU A 72 -11.34 -4.74 16.96
CA LEU A 72 -10.61 -3.64 16.31
C LEU A 72 -11.27 -3.12 15.02
N PRO A 73 -11.78 -3.96 14.10
CA PRO A 73 -12.41 -3.47 12.86
C PRO A 73 -13.63 -2.58 13.08
N ASN A 74 -14.30 -2.72 14.24
CA ASN A 74 -15.44 -1.88 14.63
C ASN A 74 -15.02 -0.55 15.29
N GLN A 75 -13.76 -0.44 15.70
CA GLN A 75 -13.23 0.73 16.41
C GLN A 75 -12.41 1.65 15.50
N VAL A 76 -11.76 1.05 14.50
CA VAL A 76 -10.80 1.72 13.63
C VAL A 76 -11.05 1.32 12.20
N LEU A 77 -11.19 2.32 11.33
CA LEU A 77 -11.22 2.13 9.89
C LEU A 77 -9.87 2.54 9.30
N ILE A 78 -9.35 1.67 8.45
CA ILE A 78 -8.06 1.84 7.78
C ILE A 78 -8.27 2.13 6.28
N PRO A 79 -7.51 3.04 5.67
CA PRO A 79 -7.53 3.19 4.21
C PRO A 79 -7.07 1.88 3.56
N GLN A 80 -7.81 1.37 2.58
CA GLN A 80 -7.35 0.19 1.84
C GLN A 80 -6.04 0.48 1.10
N LEU A 81 -5.09 -0.44 1.26
CA LEU A 81 -3.84 -0.46 0.51
C LEU A 81 -4.11 -0.87 -0.94
N GLN A 82 -3.94 0.05 -1.89
CA GLN A 82 -3.95 -0.29 -3.30
C GLN A 82 -2.61 -0.92 -3.68
N TYR A 83 -2.55 -2.25 -3.68
CA TYR A 83 -1.31 -2.98 -3.98
C TYR A 83 -0.95 -2.90 -5.46
N VAL A 84 -1.93 -2.94 -6.35
CA VAL A 84 -1.70 -3.02 -7.80
C VAL A 84 -2.84 -2.32 -8.55
N PRO A 85 -2.57 -1.25 -9.32
CA PRO A 85 -3.58 -0.64 -10.17
C PRO A 85 -3.87 -1.50 -11.42
N SER A 86 -5.04 -1.27 -12.02
CA SER A 86 -5.40 -1.84 -13.31
C SER A 86 -4.37 -1.47 -14.39
N ARG A 87 -4.06 -2.40 -15.28
CA ARG A 87 -3.07 -2.18 -16.36
C ARG A 87 -3.36 -2.99 -17.61
N THR A 88 -3.06 -2.41 -18.77
CA THR A 88 -3.10 -3.08 -20.07
C THR A 88 -1.68 -3.51 -20.44
N MET A 89 -1.40 -4.82 -20.53
CA MET A 89 -0.05 -5.29 -20.85
C MET A 89 -0.03 -6.68 -21.51
N ILE A 90 0.97 -6.92 -22.37
CA ILE A 90 1.15 -8.22 -23.05
C ILE A 90 1.48 -9.32 -22.03
N ALA A 91 2.41 -9.07 -21.09
CA ALA A 91 2.75 -10.02 -20.03
C ALA A 91 1.77 -9.95 -18.84
N SER A 92 0.48 -9.87 -19.13
CA SER A 92 -0.59 -9.89 -18.13
C SER A 92 -0.74 -11.31 -17.56
N PRO A 93 -1.11 -11.47 -16.28
CA PRO A 93 -1.54 -12.77 -15.74
C PRO A 93 -2.69 -13.40 -16.55
N LEU A 94 -3.44 -12.61 -17.32
CA LEU A 94 -4.50 -13.09 -18.21
C LEU A 94 -3.98 -13.69 -19.52
N LEU A 95 -2.69 -13.56 -19.86
CA LEU A 95 -2.13 -14.01 -21.14
C LEU A 95 -2.50 -15.47 -21.51
N PRO A 96 -2.52 -16.45 -20.58
CA PRO A 96 -2.96 -17.81 -20.89
C PRO A 96 -4.43 -17.93 -21.35
N HIS A 97 -5.25 -16.91 -21.07
CA HIS A 97 -6.67 -16.84 -21.41
C HIS A 97 -6.95 -15.96 -22.63
N VAL A 98 -5.93 -15.38 -23.25
CA VAL A 98 -6.06 -14.52 -24.43
C VAL A 98 -5.83 -15.34 -25.69
N THR A 99 -6.69 -15.18 -26.70
CA THR A 99 -6.52 -15.81 -28.01
C THR A 99 -5.28 -15.27 -28.72
N LEU A 100 -4.41 -16.17 -29.18
CA LEU A 100 -3.18 -15.83 -29.90
C LEU A 100 -3.34 -16.07 -31.41
N PRO A 101 -2.71 -15.25 -32.28
CA PRO A 101 -1.86 -14.09 -31.94
C PRO A 101 -2.68 -12.89 -31.45
N VAL A 102 -2.13 -12.13 -30.51
CA VAL A 102 -2.75 -10.86 -30.08
C VAL A 102 -2.53 -9.83 -31.18
N MET A 103 -3.62 -9.36 -31.78
CA MET A 103 -3.59 -8.26 -32.74
C MET A 103 -3.60 -6.93 -31.97
N CYS A 104 -2.64 -6.06 -32.27
CA CYS A 104 -2.50 -4.75 -31.65
C CYS A 104 -2.39 -3.69 -32.75
N ASP A 105 -3.18 -2.63 -32.63
CA ASP A 105 -3.08 -1.47 -33.50
C ASP A 105 -2.19 -0.40 -32.84
N TYR A 106 -1.40 0.29 -33.65
CA TYR A 106 -0.53 1.36 -33.15
C TYR A 106 -1.37 2.47 -32.49
N GLY A 107 -1.06 2.78 -31.23
CA GLY A 107 -1.74 3.81 -30.46
C GLY A 107 -3.08 3.39 -29.85
N VAL A 108 -3.51 2.13 -30.02
CA VAL A 108 -4.77 1.61 -29.47
C VAL A 108 -4.47 0.64 -28.33
N GLU A 109 -5.04 0.88 -27.14
CA GLU A 109 -4.97 -0.08 -26.05
C GLU A 109 -5.90 -1.27 -26.31
N ASN A 110 -5.35 -2.49 -26.23
CA ASN A 110 -6.13 -3.71 -26.42
C ASN A 110 -6.82 -4.09 -25.10
N GLU A 111 -8.14 -3.90 -25.01
CA GLU A 111 -8.94 -4.21 -23.81
C GLU A 111 -8.84 -5.68 -23.39
N SER A 112 -8.59 -6.62 -24.31
CA SER A 112 -8.39 -8.04 -23.99
C SER A 112 -7.14 -8.29 -23.13
N LEU A 113 -6.21 -7.33 -23.08
CA LEU A 113 -5.00 -7.38 -22.26
C LEU A 113 -5.14 -6.62 -20.93
N LYS A 114 -6.31 -6.04 -20.66
CA LYS A 114 -6.57 -5.27 -19.45
C LYS A 114 -6.71 -6.20 -18.25
N PHE A 115 -5.80 -6.05 -17.31
CA PHE A 115 -5.80 -6.76 -16.05
C PHE A 115 -6.26 -5.82 -14.94
N CYS A 116 -7.40 -6.16 -14.33
CA CYS A 116 -7.89 -5.55 -13.11
C CYS A 116 -7.69 -6.54 -11.96
N PRO A 117 -6.67 -6.35 -11.11
CA PRO A 117 -6.46 -7.24 -9.98
C PRO A 117 -7.63 -7.17 -8.99
N GLU A 118 -8.03 -8.31 -8.45
CA GLU A 118 -8.90 -8.34 -7.28
C GLU A 118 -8.15 -7.72 -6.10
N VAL A 119 -8.75 -6.69 -5.48
CA VAL A 119 -8.21 -6.09 -4.27
C VAL A 119 -8.77 -6.85 -3.09
N PRO A 120 -7.93 -7.44 -2.21
CA PRO A 120 -8.42 -8.11 -1.01
C PRO A 120 -9.23 -7.12 -0.17
N ILE A 121 -10.50 -7.43 0.10
CA ILE A 121 -11.31 -6.63 1.01
C ILE A 121 -10.80 -6.91 2.41
N VAL A 122 -10.16 -5.91 3.02
CA VAL A 122 -9.78 -5.96 4.43
C VAL A 122 -10.97 -5.47 5.26
N GLU A 123 -11.35 -6.23 6.30
CA GLU A 123 -12.38 -5.83 7.25
C GLU A 123 -12.00 -4.51 7.94
N GLY A 124 -12.94 -3.57 8.05
CA GLY A 124 -12.65 -2.19 8.46
C GLY A 124 -11.90 -1.35 7.42
N GLY A 125 -11.69 -1.88 6.21
CA GLY A 125 -11.07 -1.18 5.10
C GLY A 125 -12.01 -0.20 4.41
N LEU A 126 -11.63 1.08 4.34
CA LEU A 126 -12.32 2.09 3.54
C LEU A 126 -11.84 2.02 2.09
N SER A 127 -12.78 1.86 1.15
CA SER A 127 -12.46 1.99 -0.27
C SER A 127 -11.95 3.41 -0.54
N ASN A 128 -10.82 3.49 -1.22
CA ASN A 128 -10.25 4.74 -1.65
C ASN A 128 -9.97 4.64 -3.15
N ASP A 129 -10.64 5.47 -3.94
CA ASP A 129 -10.45 5.54 -5.39
C ASP A 129 -9.29 6.50 -5.76
N ASN A 130 -8.57 7.04 -4.79
CA ASN A 130 -7.43 7.90 -5.04
C ASN A 130 -6.29 7.09 -5.65
N VAL A 131 -5.63 7.67 -6.65
CA VAL A 131 -4.36 7.14 -7.15
C VAL A 131 -3.29 7.35 -6.10
N ILE A 132 -2.57 6.29 -5.74
CA ILE A 132 -1.43 6.35 -4.80
C ILE A 132 -0.12 6.36 -5.59
N ASP A 133 0.76 7.31 -5.28
CA ASP A 133 2.13 7.34 -5.76
C ASP A 133 2.91 6.17 -5.16
N SER A 134 3.40 5.28 -6.02
CA SER A 134 4.14 4.08 -5.65
C SER A 134 5.58 4.30 -5.16
N VAL A 135 6.16 5.47 -5.44
CA VAL A 135 7.52 5.85 -5.06
C VAL A 135 7.53 6.60 -3.73
N MET A 136 6.66 7.60 -3.59
CA MET A 136 6.60 8.49 -2.43
C MET A 136 5.44 8.17 -1.46
N TYR A 137 4.57 7.24 -1.83
CA TYR A 137 3.39 6.84 -1.05
C TYR A 137 2.47 8.03 -0.71
N LEU A 138 2.21 8.86 -1.72
CA LEU A 138 1.37 10.05 -1.64
C LEU A 138 0.02 9.80 -2.30
N GLN A 139 -1.06 10.34 -1.73
CA GLN A 139 -2.35 10.35 -2.41
C GLN A 139 -2.37 11.46 -3.46
N LEU A 140 -2.55 11.09 -4.72
CA LEU A 140 -2.62 12.01 -5.86
C LEU A 140 -4.05 12.44 -6.21
N GLY A 141 -5.06 11.89 -5.50
CA GLY A 141 -6.48 12.08 -5.75
C GLY A 141 -7.05 11.12 -6.81
N ARG A 142 -8.36 11.19 -7.06
CA ARG A 142 -9.07 10.24 -7.96
C ARG A 142 -8.72 10.39 -9.44
N ARG A 143 -8.45 11.63 -9.88
CA ARG A 143 -8.13 11.97 -11.28
C ARG A 143 -6.98 12.97 -11.31
N PRO A 144 -5.74 12.52 -11.02
CA PRO A 144 -4.59 13.40 -11.11
C PRO A 144 -4.42 13.91 -12.55
N PRO A 145 -4.12 15.19 -12.77
CA PRO A 145 -4.03 15.78 -14.12
C PRO A 145 -2.83 15.26 -14.92
N SER A 146 -1.75 14.89 -14.23
CA SER A 146 -0.55 14.33 -14.83
C SER A 146 0.11 13.34 -13.89
N LEU A 147 0.45 12.16 -14.40
CA LEU A 147 1.21 11.15 -13.66
C LEU A 147 2.13 10.37 -14.61
N ARG A 148 3.10 9.66 -14.06
CA ARG A 148 3.83 8.62 -14.78
C ARG A 148 3.27 7.25 -14.39
N ARG A 149 2.91 6.44 -15.38
CA ARG A 149 2.43 5.06 -15.21
C ARG A 149 3.49 4.07 -15.67
N CYS A 150 3.78 3.06 -14.86
CA CYS A 150 4.70 2.01 -15.24
C CYS A 150 4.10 1.10 -16.31
N THR A 151 4.81 0.89 -17.42
CA THR A 151 4.38 0.02 -18.52
C THR A 151 4.40 -1.47 -18.19
N ARG A 152 4.99 -1.87 -17.05
CA ARG A 152 5.07 -3.27 -16.61
C ARG A 152 4.09 -3.58 -15.48
N CYS A 153 4.10 -2.82 -14.38
CA CYS A 153 3.25 -3.13 -13.21
C CYS A 153 2.06 -2.19 -13.04
N GLY A 154 1.90 -1.19 -13.91
CA GLY A 154 0.82 -0.20 -13.81
C GLY A 154 0.98 0.80 -12.67
N SER A 155 1.95 0.63 -11.77
CA SER A 155 2.16 1.56 -10.65
C SER A 155 2.27 3.00 -11.15
N CYS A 156 1.70 3.93 -10.39
CA CYS A 156 1.70 5.35 -10.72
C CYS A 156 2.72 6.10 -9.86
N SER A 157 3.22 7.22 -10.33
CA SER A 157 3.97 8.19 -9.52
C SER A 157 3.73 9.60 -10.06
N SER A 158 3.82 10.60 -9.21
CA SER A 158 3.74 12.01 -9.55
C SER A 158 4.84 12.40 -10.52
N VAL A 159 4.51 13.30 -11.46
CA VAL A 159 5.51 14.00 -12.29
C VAL A 159 6.14 15.16 -11.51
N VAL A 160 5.39 15.72 -10.56
CA VAL A 160 5.84 16.83 -9.71
C VAL A 160 6.50 16.26 -8.46
N SER A 161 7.79 16.55 -8.29
CA SER A 161 8.54 16.21 -7.08
C SER A 161 8.05 17.02 -5.89
N VAL A 162 7.92 16.35 -4.74
CA VAL A 162 7.67 17.00 -3.44
C VAL A 162 8.86 16.87 -2.49
N ALA A 163 10.02 16.40 -3.00
CA ALA A 163 11.19 16.13 -2.21
C ALA A 163 11.83 17.41 -1.64
N LYS A 164 11.70 17.58 -0.32
CA LYS A 164 12.27 18.74 0.41
C LYS A 164 13.66 18.47 0.97
N THR A 165 13.99 17.22 1.30
CA THR A 165 15.27 16.84 1.92
C THR A 165 16.19 16.13 0.93
N ALA A 166 17.50 16.12 1.22
CA ALA A 166 18.48 15.38 0.42
C ALA A 166 18.15 13.88 0.34
N ALA A 167 17.66 13.30 1.44
CA ALA A 167 17.23 11.91 1.48
C ALA A 167 16.03 11.64 0.55
N MET A 168 15.02 12.51 0.56
CA MET A 168 13.87 12.38 -0.35
C MET A 168 14.29 12.52 -1.82
N LYS A 169 15.18 13.48 -2.12
CA LYS A 169 15.71 13.67 -3.49
C LYS A 169 16.49 12.44 -3.93
N ALA A 170 17.38 11.92 -3.09
CA ALA A 170 18.14 10.71 -3.38
C ALA A 170 17.23 9.48 -3.56
N TRP A 171 16.12 9.40 -2.82
CA TRP A 171 15.12 8.36 -3.00
C TRP A 171 14.40 8.49 -4.36
N GLU A 172 13.88 9.66 -4.72
CA GLU A 172 13.22 9.89 -6.01
C GLU A 172 14.14 9.62 -7.21
N GLN A 173 15.41 10.04 -7.12
CA GLN A 173 16.40 9.84 -8.19
C GLN A 173 16.64 8.36 -8.54
N ARG A 174 16.49 7.44 -7.57
CA ARG A 174 16.59 5.99 -7.84
C ARG A 174 15.52 5.50 -8.82
N TRP A 175 14.40 6.20 -8.89
CA TRP A 175 13.20 5.79 -9.62
C TRP A 175 12.85 6.77 -10.74
N ILE A 176 13.78 7.65 -11.14
CA ILE A 176 13.50 8.67 -12.16
C ILE A 176 13.21 8.03 -13.53
N ASP A 177 14.04 7.07 -13.95
CA ASP A 177 13.93 6.41 -15.25
C ASP A 177 13.07 5.15 -15.25
N LYS A 178 13.06 4.43 -14.11
CA LYS A 178 12.42 3.12 -13.99
C LYS A 178 11.59 3.00 -12.72
N CYS A 179 10.50 2.24 -12.84
CA CYS A 179 9.68 1.81 -11.70
C CYS A 179 10.43 0.81 -10.82
N ARG A 180 9.92 0.59 -9.61
CA ARG A 180 10.34 -0.45 -8.65
C ARG A 180 10.38 -1.86 -9.25
N CYS A 181 9.60 -2.12 -10.31
CA CYS A 181 9.62 -3.37 -11.06
C CYS A 181 10.57 -3.36 -12.28
N ASN A 182 11.44 -2.36 -12.41
CA ASN A 182 12.29 -2.06 -13.57
C ASN A 182 11.56 -1.75 -14.89
N GLY A 183 10.23 -1.61 -14.88
CA GLY A 183 9.48 -1.15 -16.05
C GLY A 183 9.67 0.35 -16.31
N PHE A 184 9.57 0.75 -17.58
CA PHE A 184 9.67 2.16 -17.97
C PHE A 184 8.43 2.95 -17.56
N TRP A 185 8.64 4.24 -17.36
CA TRP A 185 7.57 5.20 -17.13
C TRP A 185 6.98 5.69 -18.46
N ARG A 186 5.65 5.64 -18.58
CA ARG A 186 4.88 6.34 -19.60
C ARG A 186 4.25 7.58 -18.94
N LEU A 187 4.36 8.74 -19.57
CA LEU A 187 3.64 9.93 -19.11
C LEU A 187 2.15 9.78 -19.48
N GLU A 188 1.28 9.98 -18.51
CA GLU A 188 -0.17 10.10 -18.70
C GLU A 188 -0.59 11.52 -18.33
N VAL A 189 -1.27 12.16 -19.26
CA VAL A 189 -1.89 13.47 -19.10
C VAL A 189 -3.38 13.28 -19.33
N ALA A 190 -4.20 13.76 -18.39
CA ALA A 190 -5.66 13.64 -18.43
C ALA A 190 -6.29 14.57 -19.48
#